data_AF-A0A164PLX7-F1
#
_entry.id   AF-A0A164PLX7-F1
#
_cell.length_a   1.000
_cell.length_b   1.000
_cell.length_c   1.000
_cell.angle_alpha   90.00
_cell.angle_beta   90.00
_cell.angle_gamma   90.00
#
_symmetry.space_group_name_H-M   'P 1'
#
loop_
_entity.id
_entity.type
_entity.pdbx_description
1 polymer ?
#
loop_
_entity_poly.entity_id
_entity_poly.type
_entity_poly.pdbx_seq_one_letter_code
_entity_poly.pdbx_strand_id
1 'polypeptide(L)'
;MIDFDIQGYNVLILSFYILSGPADQVQEFAALDANTRAQVISEYHAAGISLMMSAFGETEKPTTKGADPVGLALKIANFVKEYGLDGVDVDYEDFAAMNSGTGSAEQWLITFTRTLRDQLPLGLYIITHAPVAPWFTDSSQYPHGAYRTVQSAAGWDIDWYNLQFYNQGGDYQDCNSLLYTSQNDFPHTSVFEINQHAGVPLNRLVIGKPATSGDADGGYMDPGTLAKCLNEAKSSGWSAGAMFWEFPDASAALIKTVRSQSWPV
;
A
#
# COMPACT_ATOMS: atom_id res chain seq x y z
N MET A 1 -9.75 -18.10 -17.02
CA MET A 1 -8.73 -17.63 -17.99
C MET A 1 -8.23 -16.34 -17.40
N ILE A 2 -7.07 -16.39 -16.77
CA ILE A 2 -6.42 -15.19 -16.26
C ILE A 2 -6.14 -14.29 -17.44
N ASP A 3 -6.54 -13.04 -17.29
CA ASP A 3 -6.27 -11.99 -18.25
C ASP A 3 -4.76 -11.89 -18.50
N PHE A 4 -4.34 -11.82 -19.77
CA PHE A 4 -2.92 -11.61 -20.11
C PHE A 4 -2.38 -10.30 -19.50
N ASP A 5 -3.28 -9.42 -19.06
CA ASP A 5 -3.02 -8.10 -18.51
C ASP A 5 -2.43 -8.08 -17.10
N ILE A 6 -2.34 -9.21 -16.39
CA ILE A 6 -1.68 -9.28 -15.05
C ILE A 6 -0.29 -9.93 -15.06
N GLN A 7 0.31 -10.15 -16.24
CA GLN A 7 1.68 -10.65 -16.30
C GLN A 7 2.67 -9.67 -15.65
N GLY A 8 3.56 -10.21 -14.81
CA GLY A 8 4.57 -9.43 -14.10
C GLY A 8 4.12 -8.91 -12.73
N TYR A 9 2.85 -9.07 -12.37
CA TYR A 9 2.39 -8.88 -10.98
C TYR A 9 2.82 -10.06 -10.10
N ASN A 10 2.95 -9.78 -8.80
CA ASN A 10 3.08 -10.77 -7.73
C ASN A 10 1.99 -10.62 -6.66
N VAL A 11 1.29 -9.49 -6.64
CA VAL A 11 0.14 -9.22 -5.77
C VAL A 11 -0.91 -8.44 -6.57
N LEU A 12 -2.18 -8.84 -6.43
CA LEU A 12 -3.34 -8.03 -6.82
C LEU A 12 -4.16 -7.74 -5.57
N ILE A 13 -4.56 -6.48 -5.39
CA ILE A 13 -5.28 -6.01 -4.20
C ILE A 13 -6.66 -5.53 -4.65
N LEU A 14 -7.71 -6.20 -4.19
CA LEU A 14 -9.11 -5.86 -4.49
C LEU A 14 -9.55 -4.67 -3.63
N SER A 15 -10.00 -3.60 -4.25
CA SER A 15 -10.57 -2.42 -3.60
C SER A 15 -12.09 -2.57 -3.44
N PHE A 16 -12.77 -2.27 -2.34
CA PHE A 16 -12.28 -1.99 -0.98
C PHE A 16 -13.19 -2.68 0.04
N TYR A 17 -12.71 -2.87 1.27
CA TYR A 17 -13.57 -3.13 2.43
C TYR A 17 -13.66 -1.86 3.27
N ILE A 18 -14.84 -1.25 3.31
CA ILE A 18 -15.11 0.01 3.99
C ILE A 18 -15.79 -0.23 5.34
N LEU A 19 -16.09 0.83 6.09
CA LEU A 19 -16.66 0.70 7.44
C LEU A 19 -18.01 -0.05 7.49
N SER A 20 -18.80 0.03 6.42
CA SER A 20 -20.07 -0.70 6.30
C SER A 20 -19.94 -2.14 5.80
N GLY A 21 -18.74 -2.58 5.39
CA GLY A 21 -18.48 -3.92 4.84
C GLY A 21 -17.81 -3.88 3.46
N PRO A 22 -17.86 -5.01 2.71
CA PRO A 22 -17.36 -5.08 1.34
C PRO A 22 -17.99 -4.01 0.43
N ALA A 23 -17.17 -3.39 -0.40
CA ALA A 23 -17.57 -2.48 -1.46
C ALA A 23 -16.77 -2.78 -2.74
N ASP A 24 -17.19 -2.22 -3.87
CA ASP A 24 -16.50 -2.28 -5.15
C ASP A 24 -16.05 -3.72 -5.52
N GLN A 25 -14.79 -3.92 -5.90
CA GLN A 25 -14.24 -5.22 -6.31
C GLN A 25 -14.26 -6.25 -5.17
N VAL A 26 -14.11 -5.83 -3.90
CA VAL A 26 -14.25 -6.76 -2.75
C VAL A 26 -15.68 -7.27 -2.64
N GLN A 27 -16.68 -6.40 -2.89
CA GLN A 27 -18.09 -6.80 -2.92
C GLN A 27 -18.39 -7.71 -4.12
N GLU A 28 -17.86 -7.39 -5.30
CA GLU A 28 -18.03 -8.22 -6.50
C GLU A 28 -17.44 -9.61 -6.30
N PHE A 29 -16.22 -9.69 -5.76
CA PHE A 29 -15.58 -10.96 -5.40
C PHE A 29 -16.37 -11.74 -4.35
N ALA A 30 -16.93 -11.04 -3.35
CA ALA A 30 -17.75 -11.66 -2.33
C ALA A 30 -19.07 -12.23 -2.88
N ALA A 31 -19.61 -11.62 -3.94
CA ALA A 31 -20.86 -12.04 -4.58
C ALA A 31 -20.70 -13.28 -5.46
N LEU A 32 -19.47 -13.66 -5.83
CA LEU A 32 -19.20 -14.91 -6.54
C LEU A 32 -19.58 -16.13 -5.69
N ASP A 33 -20.11 -17.17 -6.33
CA ASP A 33 -20.31 -18.44 -5.66
C ASP A 33 -18.96 -19.06 -5.25
N ALA A 34 -18.99 -19.95 -4.25
CA ALA A 34 -17.78 -20.51 -3.65
C ALA A 34 -16.87 -21.24 -4.66
N ASN A 35 -17.43 -21.91 -5.68
CA ASN A 35 -16.62 -22.64 -6.67
C ASN A 35 -15.94 -21.67 -7.62
N THR A 36 -16.67 -20.67 -8.13
CA THR A 36 -16.11 -19.63 -8.99
C THR A 36 -15.01 -18.86 -8.24
N ARG A 37 -15.26 -18.50 -6.97
CA ARG A 37 -14.27 -17.82 -6.13
C ARG A 37 -13.01 -18.66 -5.93
N ALA A 38 -13.15 -19.95 -5.60
CA ALA A 38 -12.02 -20.85 -5.44
C ALA A 38 -11.23 -21.02 -6.77
N GLN A 39 -11.92 -21.05 -7.91
CA GLN A 39 -11.27 -21.09 -9.21
C GLN A 39 -10.46 -19.81 -9.48
N VAL A 40 -11.02 -18.63 -9.20
CA VAL A 40 -10.32 -17.34 -9.35
C VAL A 40 -9.05 -17.33 -8.50
N ILE A 41 -9.14 -17.69 -7.22
CA ILE A 41 -7.96 -17.75 -6.33
C ILE A 41 -6.91 -18.72 -6.88
N SER A 42 -7.32 -19.93 -7.25
CA SER A 42 -6.42 -20.94 -7.83
C SER A 42 -5.72 -20.46 -9.10
N GLU A 43 -6.45 -19.72 -9.95
CA GLU A 43 -5.91 -19.09 -11.14
C GLU A 43 -4.80 -18.09 -10.74
N TYR A 44 -5.06 -17.11 -9.86
CA TYR A 44 -4.01 -16.18 -9.38
C TYR A 44 -2.81 -16.89 -8.76
N HIS A 45 -3.03 -17.89 -7.91
CA HIS A 45 -1.96 -18.69 -7.30
C HIS A 45 -1.13 -19.46 -8.33
N ALA A 46 -1.76 -20.01 -9.37
CA ALA A 46 -1.06 -20.68 -10.46
C ALA A 46 -0.17 -19.72 -11.28
N ALA A 47 -0.51 -18.43 -11.30
CA ALA A 47 0.33 -17.38 -11.87
C ALA A 47 1.39 -16.84 -10.89
N GLY A 48 1.44 -17.33 -9.65
CA GLY A 48 2.34 -16.85 -8.61
C GLY A 48 1.95 -15.49 -8.03
N ILE A 49 0.66 -15.13 -8.11
CA ILE A 49 0.11 -13.86 -7.65
C ILE A 49 -0.72 -14.09 -6.39
N SER A 50 -0.44 -13.33 -5.33
CA SER A 50 -1.30 -13.27 -4.16
C SER A 50 -2.51 -12.38 -4.43
N LEU A 51 -3.70 -12.84 -4.08
CA LEU A 51 -4.95 -12.08 -4.16
C LEU A 51 -5.34 -11.59 -2.77
N MET A 52 -5.27 -10.27 -2.58
CA MET A 52 -5.55 -9.59 -1.31
C MET A 52 -6.78 -8.68 -1.46
N MET A 53 -7.23 -8.10 -0.35
CA MET A 53 -8.17 -6.98 -0.35
C MET A 53 -7.52 -5.72 0.26
N SER A 54 -7.97 -4.54 -0.14
CA SER A 54 -7.64 -3.28 0.53
C SER A 54 -8.78 -2.89 1.48
N ALA A 55 -8.43 -2.52 2.71
CA ALA A 55 -9.35 -1.92 3.66
C ALA A 55 -9.25 -0.39 3.57
N PHE A 56 -10.41 0.27 3.58
CA PHE A 56 -10.60 1.72 3.55
C PHE A 56 -10.49 2.38 2.17
N GLY A 57 -9.43 3.12 1.88
CA GLY A 57 -9.35 4.08 0.78
C GLY A 57 -9.77 5.50 1.15
N GLU A 58 -9.58 6.42 0.21
CA GLU A 58 -9.72 7.88 0.38
C GLU A 58 -11.02 8.31 1.10
N THR A 59 -12.13 7.63 0.87
CA THR A 59 -13.44 8.05 1.40
C THR A 59 -13.68 7.66 2.86
N GLU A 60 -12.84 6.77 3.42
CA GLU A 60 -13.05 6.25 4.76
C GLU A 60 -12.25 7.00 5.83
N LYS A 61 -12.88 7.13 7.01
CA LYS A 61 -12.40 7.93 8.14
C LYS A 61 -12.58 7.20 9.47
N PRO A 62 -11.97 6.01 9.64
CA PRO A 62 -12.24 5.12 10.77
C PRO A 62 -11.99 5.77 12.14
N THR A 63 -10.89 6.49 12.31
CA THR A 63 -10.53 7.10 13.60
C THR A 63 -11.45 8.28 13.91
N THR A 64 -11.66 9.17 12.94
CA THR A 64 -12.55 10.34 13.06
C THR A 64 -14.00 9.92 13.34
N LYS A 65 -14.47 8.83 12.73
CA LYS A 65 -15.80 8.26 12.97
C LYS A 65 -15.90 7.45 14.28
N GLY A 66 -14.81 7.29 15.03
CA GLY A 66 -14.79 6.56 16.30
C GLY A 66 -14.98 5.05 16.14
N ALA A 67 -14.57 4.47 15.00
CA ALA A 67 -14.64 3.04 14.79
C ALA A 67 -13.70 2.30 15.76
N ASP A 68 -14.18 1.21 16.36
CA ASP A 68 -13.35 0.36 17.22
C ASP A 68 -12.28 -0.38 16.39
N PRO A 69 -10.98 -0.10 16.59
CA PRO A 69 -9.92 -0.75 15.81
C PRO A 69 -9.89 -2.27 16.04
N VAL A 70 -10.24 -2.77 17.22
CA VAL A 70 -10.20 -4.21 17.52
C VAL A 70 -11.35 -4.91 16.80
N GLY A 71 -12.58 -4.48 17.04
CA GLY A 71 -13.77 -5.08 16.41
C GLY A 71 -13.72 -5.02 14.88
N LEU A 72 -13.17 -3.95 14.31
CA LEU A 72 -13.03 -3.82 12.87
C LEU A 72 -11.93 -4.72 12.29
N ALA A 73 -10.76 -4.79 12.93
CA ALA A 73 -9.69 -5.71 12.54
C ALA A 73 -10.17 -7.18 12.56
N LEU A 74 -10.93 -7.57 13.60
CA LEU A 74 -11.50 -8.92 13.68
C LEU A 74 -12.48 -9.22 12.54
N LYS A 75 -13.33 -8.26 12.14
CA LYS A 75 -14.23 -8.42 11.00
C LYS A 75 -13.47 -8.61 9.69
N ILE A 76 -12.47 -7.76 9.45
CA ILE A 76 -11.65 -7.82 8.24
C ILE A 76 -10.85 -9.12 8.18
N ALA A 77 -10.18 -9.53 9.27
CA ALA A 77 -9.45 -10.79 9.31
C ALA A 77 -10.37 -12.01 9.11
N ASN A 78 -11.60 -11.98 9.65
CA ASN A 78 -12.57 -13.04 9.38
C ASN A 78 -13.00 -13.07 7.92
N PHE A 79 -13.20 -11.91 7.30
CA PHE A 79 -13.51 -11.83 5.87
C PHE A 79 -12.36 -12.41 5.02
N VAL A 80 -11.12 -12.03 5.28
CA VAL A 80 -9.94 -12.59 4.59
C VAL A 80 -9.95 -14.12 4.65
N LYS A 81 -10.15 -14.70 5.84
CA LYS A 81 -10.21 -16.16 6.05
C LYS A 81 -11.43 -16.81 5.38
N GLU A 82 -12.60 -16.21 5.46
CA GLU A 82 -13.86 -16.73 4.91
C GLU A 82 -13.85 -16.78 3.39
N TYR A 83 -13.27 -15.76 2.76
CA TYR A 83 -13.23 -15.61 1.31
C TYR A 83 -11.96 -16.18 0.68
N GLY A 84 -11.01 -16.68 1.49
CA GLY A 84 -9.80 -17.35 1.02
C GLY A 84 -8.77 -16.41 0.41
N LEU A 85 -8.75 -15.14 0.84
CA LEU A 85 -7.78 -14.15 0.40
C LEU A 85 -6.44 -14.34 1.12
N ASP A 86 -5.37 -13.93 0.48
CA ASP A 86 -3.99 -14.11 0.97
C ASP A 86 -3.59 -13.06 2.02
N GLY A 87 -4.39 -12.01 2.20
CA GLY A 87 -4.03 -10.91 3.07
C GLY A 87 -4.91 -9.67 2.93
N VAL A 88 -4.47 -8.61 3.60
CA VAL A 88 -5.10 -7.30 3.60
C VAL A 88 -4.07 -6.17 3.45
N ASP A 89 -4.36 -5.20 2.59
CA ASP A 89 -3.72 -3.90 2.56
C ASP A 89 -4.52 -2.89 3.39
N VAL A 90 -3.85 -2.09 4.20
CA VAL A 90 -4.46 -1.06 5.04
C VAL A 90 -4.24 0.29 4.38
N ASP A 91 -5.22 0.71 3.58
CA ASP A 91 -5.22 1.99 2.87
C ASP A 91 -5.89 3.08 3.70
N TYR A 92 -5.30 3.35 4.86
CA TYR A 92 -5.82 4.33 5.80
C TYR A 92 -5.56 5.74 5.30
N GLU A 93 -6.61 6.51 5.03
CA GLU A 93 -6.52 7.90 4.57
C GLU A 93 -7.29 8.89 5.46
N ASP A 94 -7.36 8.64 6.78
CA ASP A 94 -8.00 9.56 7.72
C ASP A 94 -7.10 10.75 8.08
N PHE A 95 -6.92 11.63 7.09
CA PHE A 95 -6.18 12.88 7.21
C PHE A 95 -6.70 13.76 8.34
N ALA A 96 -8.01 13.78 8.62
CA ALA A 96 -8.56 14.58 9.71
C ALA A 96 -8.01 14.11 11.06
N ALA A 97 -8.02 12.80 11.32
CA ALA A 97 -7.46 12.23 12.54
C ALA A 97 -5.93 12.43 12.60
N MET A 98 -5.21 12.18 11.49
CA MET A 98 -3.75 12.33 11.46
C MET A 98 -3.32 13.79 11.66
N ASN A 99 -3.95 14.73 10.94
CA ASN A 99 -3.65 16.17 11.02
C ASN A 99 -4.13 16.81 12.33
N SER A 100 -5.01 16.15 13.10
CA SER A 100 -5.38 16.63 14.44
C SER A 100 -4.18 16.68 15.39
N GLY A 101 -3.12 15.91 15.12
CA GLY A 101 -1.90 15.91 15.93
C GLY A 101 -2.14 15.48 17.37
N THR A 102 -3.13 14.61 17.60
CA THR A 102 -3.50 14.13 18.95
C THR A 102 -2.90 12.77 19.31
N GLY A 103 -2.26 12.07 18.36
CA GLY A 103 -1.79 10.69 18.53
C GLY A 103 -2.88 9.62 18.36
N SER A 104 -4.13 10.03 18.09
CA SER A 104 -5.27 9.10 18.01
C SER A 104 -5.22 8.22 16.77
N ALA A 105 -4.83 8.76 15.62
CA ALA A 105 -4.66 7.99 14.38
C ALA A 105 -3.57 6.92 14.53
N GLU A 106 -2.43 7.30 15.12
CA GLU A 106 -1.30 6.40 15.36
C GLU A 106 -1.70 5.27 16.32
N GLN A 107 -2.33 5.60 17.45
CA GLN A 107 -2.79 4.59 18.42
C GLN A 107 -3.85 3.65 17.82
N TRP A 108 -4.75 4.19 16.99
CA TRP A 108 -5.75 3.40 16.28
C TRP A 108 -5.09 2.42 15.31
N LEU A 109 -4.18 2.90 14.45
CA LEU A 109 -3.44 2.09 13.49
C LEU A 109 -2.61 0.99 14.18
N ILE A 110 -1.90 1.32 15.27
CA ILE A 110 -1.12 0.33 16.04
C ILE A 110 -2.01 -0.78 16.59
N THR A 111 -3.16 -0.42 17.17
CA THR A 111 -4.10 -1.39 17.75
C THR A 111 -4.73 -2.27 16.67
N PHE A 112 -5.15 -1.64 15.57
CA PHE A 112 -5.75 -2.30 14.42
C PHE A 112 -4.75 -3.29 13.78
N THR A 113 -3.52 -2.86 13.52
CA THR A 113 -2.46 -3.66 12.89
C THR A 113 -2.10 -4.87 13.72
N ARG A 114 -1.87 -4.69 15.03
CA ARG A 114 -1.56 -5.81 15.94
C ARG A 114 -2.70 -6.82 16.00
N THR A 115 -3.94 -6.32 16.06
CA THR A 115 -5.12 -7.19 16.07
C THR A 115 -5.26 -7.96 14.76
N LEU A 116 -5.00 -7.32 13.61
CA LEU A 116 -4.97 -8.02 12.32
C LEU A 116 -3.89 -9.10 12.31
N ARG A 117 -2.65 -8.78 12.71
CA ARG A 117 -1.54 -9.73 12.70
C ARG A 117 -1.76 -10.91 13.64
N ASP A 118 -2.37 -10.69 14.80
CA ASP A 118 -2.78 -11.76 15.71
C ASP A 118 -3.77 -12.75 15.05
N GLN A 119 -4.62 -12.27 14.14
CA GLN A 119 -5.58 -13.10 13.41
C GLN A 119 -5.08 -13.64 12.07
N LEU A 120 -4.07 -12.99 11.50
CA LEU A 120 -3.49 -13.26 10.18
C LEU A 120 -1.96 -13.44 10.34
N PRO A 121 -1.51 -14.60 10.85
CA PRO A 121 -0.11 -14.79 11.26
C PRO A 121 0.89 -14.58 10.13
N LEU A 122 2.04 -14.00 10.47
CA LEU A 122 3.15 -13.76 9.54
C LEU A 122 3.61 -15.07 8.88
N GLY A 123 3.85 -15.02 7.57
CA GLY A 123 4.24 -16.19 6.76
C GLY A 123 3.07 -17.06 6.30
N LEU A 124 1.85 -16.84 6.83
CA LEU A 124 0.61 -17.41 6.31
C LEU A 124 -0.24 -16.38 5.57
N TYR A 125 -0.24 -15.13 6.07
CA TYR A 125 -0.97 -14.03 5.48
C TYR A 125 -0.09 -12.79 5.32
N ILE A 126 -0.43 -12.00 4.32
CA ILE A 126 0.23 -10.73 4.01
C ILE A 126 -0.57 -9.60 4.66
N ILE A 127 0.11 -8.70 5.37
CA ILE A 127 -0.44 -7.41 5.81
C ILE A 127 0.45 -6.30 5.29
N THR A 128 -0.13 -5.45 4.45
CA THR A 128 0.54 -4.25 3.92
C THR A 128 -0.20 -3.01 4.36
N HIS A 129 0.46 -1.86 4.27
CA HIS A 129 -0.18 -0.56 4.46
C HIS A 129 0.12 0.31 3.25
N ALA A 130 -0.81 1.18 2.86
CA ALA A 130 -0.61 2.13 1.76
C ALA A 130 -0.63 3.60 2.24
N PRO A 131 0.26 4.02 3.16
CA PRO A 131 0.25 5.40 3.61
C PRO A 131 0.77 6.34 2.51
N VAL A 132 0.29 7.59 2.55
CA VAL A 132 0.97 8.67 1.84
C VAL A 132 2.38 8.89 2.41
N ALA A 133 3.36 9.08 1.53
CA ALA A 133 4.76 9.27 1.93
C ALA A 133 4.98 10.41 2.95
N PRO A 134 4.25 11.55 2.89
CA PRO A 134 4.31 12.62 3.88
C PRO A 134 4.12 12.21 5.33
N TRP A 135 3.40 11.13 5.63
CA TRP A 135 3.22 10.68 7.01
C TRP A 135 4.48 10.07 7.64
N PHE A 136 5.57 9.93 6.89
CA PHE A 136 6.89 9.60 7.43
C PHE A 136 7.76 10.83 7.74
N THR A 137 7.30 12.05 7.49
CA THR A 137 8.09 13.25 7.75
C THR A 137 8.42 13.41 9.23
N ASP A 138 9.54 14.07 9.51
CA ASP A 138 9.89 14.54 10.85
C ASP A 138 9.51 16.00 11.12
N SER A 139 8.76 16.63 10.20
CA SER A 139 8.14 17.94 10.39
C SER A 139 7.29 18.01 11.65
N SER A 140 7.26 19.19 12.28
CA SER A 140 6.43 19.48 13.45
C SER A 140 4.92 19.43 13.17
N GLN A 141 4.50 19.29 11.90
CA GLN A 141 3.10 19.09 11.53
C GLN A 141 2.51 17.81 12.15
N TYR A 142 3.33 16.78 12.36
CA TYR A 142 2.92 15.53 13.00
C TYR A 142 3.66 15.35 14.33
N PRO A 143 3.23 16.04 15.41
CA PRO A 143 3.93 16.02 16.70
C PRO A 143 3.97 14.63 17.36
N HIS A 144 3.05 13.73 16.96
CA HIS A 144 3.02 12.34 17.39
C HIS A 144 3.65 11.36 16.39
N GLY A 145 4.35 11.88 15.38
CA GLY A 145 5.18 11.11 14.46
C GLY A 145 4.45 10.39 13.34
N ALA A 146 3.11 10.38 13.32
CA ALA A 146 2.32 9.73 12.26
C ALA A 146 2.82 8.30 11.97
N TYR A 147 3.16 7.98 10.72
CA TYR A 147 3.62 6.64 10.36
C TYR A 147 5.01 6.29 10.89
N ARG A 148 5.83 7.25 11.35
CA ARG A 148 7.06 6.93 12.10
C ARG A 148 6.74 6.24 13.43
N THR A 149 5.68 6.67 14.10
CA THR A 149 5.21 6.04 15.34
C THR A 149 4.58 4.69 15.07
N VAL A 150 3.79 4.56 14.00
CA VAL A 150 3.25 3.25 13.57
C VAL A 150 4.39 2.27 13.24
N GLN A 151 5.39 2.69 12.47
CA GLN A 151 6.56 1.86 12.15
C GLN A 151 7.31 1.42 13.40
N SER A 152 7.61 2.34 14.33
CA SER A 152 8.35 1.99 15.55
C SER A 152 7.60 1.04 16.48
N ALA A 153 6.26 1.11 16.52
CA ALA A 153 5.44 0.34 17.45
C ALA A 153 4.88 -0.96 16.87
N ALA A 154 4.56 -1.00 15.58
CA ALA A 154 3.89 -2.12 14.90
C ALA A 154 4.48 -2.43 13.50
N GLY A 155 5.57 -1.79 13.08
CA GLY A 155 6.16 -2.01 11.75
C GLY A 155 6.66 -3.43 11.48
N TRP A 156 6.90 -4.23 12.54
CA TRP A 156 7.23 -5.65 12.40
C TRP A 156 6.02 -6.54 12.11
N ASP A 157 4.81 -6.04 12.41
CA ASP A 157 3.54 -6.69 12.08
C ASP A 157 3.11 -6.41 10.64
N ILE A 158 3.82 -5.52 9.92
CA ILE A 158 3.56 -5.10 8.54
C ILE A 158 4.65 -5.70 7.63
N ASP A 159 4.24 -6.38 6.57
CA ASP A 159 5.15 -7.02 5.61
C ASP A 159 5.89 -5.97 4.77
N TRP A 160 5.17 -4.99 4.21
CA TRP A 160 5.72 -3.82 3.55
C TRP A 160 4.72 -2.65 3.45
N TYR A 161 5.22 -1.49 3.03
CA TYR A 161 4.44 -0.29 2.77
C TYR A 161 4.36 -0.02 1.26
N ASN A 162 3.14 0.02 0.72
CA ASN A 162 2.80 0.52 -0.62
C ASN A 162 2.74 2.05 -0.58
N LEU A 163 3.90 2.72 -0.47
CA LEU A 163 3.96 4.16 -0.25
C LEU A 163 3.35 4.92 -1.43
N GLN A 164 2.33 5.73 -1.15
CA GLN A 164 1.73 6.57 -2.18
C GLN A 164 2.63 7.80 -2.44
N PHE A 165 3.47 7.71 -3.48
CA PHE A 165 4.33 8.81 -3.95
C PHE A 165 3.62 9.66 -5.02
N TYR A 166 2.36 9.98 -4.76
CA TYR A 166 1.47 10.75 -5.64
C TYR A 166 0.44 11.52 -4.82
N ASN A 167 -0.23 12.50 -5.43
CA ASN A 167 -1.11 13.47 -4.77
C ASN A 167 -0.43 14.35 -3.69
N GLN A 168 0.89 14.56 -3.80
CA GLN A 168 1.69 15.33 -2.82
C GLN A 168 2.26 16.63 -3.38
N GLY A 169 1.54 17.25 -4.32
CA GLY A 169 1.96 18.49 -4.97
C GLY A 169 3.23 18.32 -5.81
N GLY A 170 4.25 19.12 -5.52
CA GLY A 170 5.49 19.19 -6.32
C GLY A 170 6.48 18.05 -6.08
N ASP A 171 6.24 17.18 -5.11
CA ASP A 171 7.21 16.17 -4.67
C ASP A 171 7.11 14.84 -5.44
N TYR A 172 8.20 14.05 -5.39
CA TYR A 172 8.37 12.73 -6.01
C TYR A 172 8.17 12.67 -7.52
N GLN A 173 8.34 13.79 -8.23
CA GLN A 173 8.11 13.92 -9.67
C GLN A 173 9.29 13.42 -10.51
N ASP A 174 10.46 13.23 -9.90
CA ASP A 174 11.68 12.71 -10.52
C ASP A 174 12.42 11.72 -9.61
N CYS A 175 13.48 11.09 -10.11
CA CYS A 175 14.24 10.13 -9.31
C CYS A 175 14.88 10.76 -8.07
N ASN A 176 15.26 12.05 -8.11
CA ASN A 176 15.93 12.69 -6.98
C ASN A 176 14.97 12.87 -5.80
N SER A 177 13.82 13.47 -6.06
CA SER A 177 12.74 13.68 -5.09
C SER A 177 12.14 12.38 -4.59
N LEU A 178 11.99 11.40 -5.49
CA LEU A 178 11.50 10.07 -5.13
C LEU A 178 12.47 9.28 -4.24
N LEU A 179 13.78 9.33 -4.53
CA LEU A 179 14.74 8.41 -3.91
C LEU A 179 15.56 9.04 -2.79
N TYR A 180 16.03 10.29 -2.93
CA TYR A 180 17.10 10.83 -2.09
C TYR A 180 16.74 12.05 -1.26
N THR A 181 15.92 12.96 -1.78
CA THR A 181 15.65 14.23 -1.10
C THR A 181 14.26 14.73 -1.43
N SER A 182 13.32 14.50 -0.51
CA SER A 182 11.98 15.08 -0.61
C SER A 182 12.01 16.61 -0.47
N GLN A 183 10.93 17.26 -0.86
CA GLN A 183 10.83 18.72 -0.84
C GLN A 183 10.45 19.25 0.55
N ASN A 184 10.55 20.57 0.71
CA ASN A 184 10.45 21.25 2.01
C ASN A 184 9.10 21.11 2.71
N ASP A 185 8.02 20.84 1.99
CA ASP A 185 6.69 20.68 2.60
C ASP A 185 6.64 19.41 3.48
N PHE A 186 7.35 18.35 3.07
CA PHE A 186 7.42 17.08 3.77
C PHE A 186 8.87 16.55 3.78
N PRO A 187 9.78 17.14 4.55
CA PRO A 187 11.18 16.72 4.56
C PRO A 187 11.34 15.26 5.04
N HIS A 188 12.39 14.60 4.56
CA HIS A 188 12.80 13.25 4.92
C HIS A 188 11.81 12.14 4.56
N THR A 189 11.12 12.27 3.43
CA THR A 189 10.07 11.35 2.99
C THR A 189 10.35 10.67 1.65
N SER A 190 11.51 10.90 1.03
CA SER A 190 11.98 10.08 -0.09
C SER A 190 12.38 8.67 0.40
N VAL A 191 12.50 7.70 -0.52
CA VAL A 191 12.75 6.28 -0.16
C VAL A 191 13.96 6.10 0.77
N PHE A 192 15.11 6.70 0.45
CA PHE A 192 16.31 6.53 1.27
C PHE A 192 16.26 7.35 2.56
N GLU A 193 15.55 8.48 2.57
CA GLU A 193 15.33 9.25 3.79
C GLU A 193 14.41 8.49 4.76
N ILE A 194 13.30 7.90 4.30
CA ILE A 194 12.42 7.09 5.16
C ILE A 194 13.20 5.94 5.80
N ASN A 195 14.06 5.26 5.04
CA ASN A 195 14.93 4.22 5.60
C ASN A 195 15.85 4.76 6.71
N GLN A 196 16.50 5.89 6.47
CA GLN A 196 17.46 6.48 7.42
C GLN A 196 16.78 7.06 8.68
N HIS A 197 15.65 7.76 8.51
CA HIS A 197 15.02 8.54 9.57
C HIS A 197 13.90 7.78 10.31
N ALA A 198 13.14 6.94 9.62
CA ALA A 198 12.05 6.16 10.20
C ALA A 198 12.41 4.68 10.45
N GLY A 199 13.57 4.22 9.97
CA GLY A 199 14.05 2.86 10.21
C GLY A 199 13.24 1.78 9.48
N VAL A 200 12.54 2.13 8.40
CA VAL A 200 11.85 1.14 7.55
C VAL A 200 12.88 0.45 6.65
N PRO A 201 13.00 -0.89 6.65
CA PRO A 201 13.93 -1.59 5.76
C PRO A 201 13.68 -1.29 4.27
N LEU A 202 14.74 -1.13 3.47
CA LEU A 202 14.61 -0.79 2.04
C LEU A 202 13.85 -1.84 1.22
N ASN A 203 13.81 -3.10 1.65
CA ASN A 203 13.01 -4.14 1.01
C ASN A 203 11.52 -4.10 1.40
N ARG A 204 11.08 -3.11 2.19
CA ARG A 204 9.70 -2.89 2.63
C ARG A 204 9.11 -1.54 2.20
N LEU A 205 9.84 -0.78 1.39
CA LEU A 205 9.43 0.54 0.89
C LEU A 205 9.02 0.45 -0.59
N VAL A 206 7.84 -0.09 -0.87
CA VAL A 206 7.33 -0.23 -2.24
C VAL A 206 6.98 1.16 -2.78
N ILE A 207 7.39 1.45 -4.02
CA ILE A 207 7.14 2.74 -4.67
C ILE A 207 5.76 2.70 -5.36
N GLY A 208 4.77 3.38 -4.79
CA GLY A 208 3.44 3.53 -5.36
C GLY A 208 3.35 4.70 -6.33
N LYS A 209 2.81 4.48 -7.53
CA LYS A 209 2.61 5.51 -8.56
C LYS A 209 1.26 5.36 -9.28
N PRO A 210 0.70 6.45 -9.83
CA PRO A 210 -0.47 6.37 -10.69
C PRO A 210 -0.09 5.64 -11.99
N ALA A 211 -0.98 4.80 -12.50
CA ALA A 211 -0.77 4.08 -13.75
C ALA A 211 -0.81 5.04 -14.95
N THR A 212 -1.70 6.03 -14.89
CA THR A 212 -1.83 7.13 -15.85
C THR A 212 -1.89 8.47 -15.12
N SER A 213 -1.82 9.56 -15.87
CA SER A 213 -2.06 10.91 -15.32
C SER A 213 -3.52 11.17 -14.94
N GLY A 214 -4.44 10.28 -15.29
CA GLY A 214 -5.87 10.40 -14.95
C GLY A 214 -6.24 9.78 -13.61
N ASP A 215 -5.38 8.91 -13.07
CA ASP A 215 -5.70 8.10 -11.88
C ASP A 215 -5.38 8.83 -10.57
N ALA A 216 -4.79 10.02 -10.64
CA ALA A 216 -4.39 10.81 -9.50
C ALA A 216 -4.28 12.30 -9.88
N ASP A 217 -4.43 13.20 -8.90
CA ASP A 217 -4.28 14.65 -9.07
C ASP A 217 -2.84 15.06 -9.45
N GLY A 218 -1.85 14.23 -9.13
CA GLY A 218 -0.47 14.44 -9.56
C GLY A 218 0.48 13.32 -9.11
N GLY A 219 1.70 13.32 -9.64
CA GLY A 219 2.73 12.32 -9.29
C GLY A 219 2.89 11.17 -10.28
N TYR A 220 2.12 11.15 -11.37
CA TYR A 220 2.36 10.27 -12.52
C TYR A 220 3.79 10.42 -13.02
N MET A 221 4.41 9.29 -13.37
CA MET A 221 5.75 9.24 -13.92
C MET A 221 5.75 8.36 -15.17
N ASP A 222 6.37 8.84 -16.24
CA ASP A 222 6.58 8.05 -17.45
C ASP A 222 7.22 6.68 -17.09
N PRO A 223 6.69 5.55 -17.58
CA PRO A 223 7.17 4.21 -17.24
C PRO A 223 8.68 4.00 -17.48
N GLY A 224 9.24 4.60 -18.53
CA GLY A 224 10.66 4.51 -18.84
C GLY A 224 11.53 5.31 -17.85
N THR A 225 11.01 6.43 -17.37
CA THR A 225 11.63 7.23 -16.30
C THR A 225 11.57 6.48 -14.97
N LEU A 226 10.41 5.92 -14.61
CA LEU A 226 10.28 5.12 -13.40
C LEU A 226 11.21 3.90 -13.43
N ALA A 227 11.33 3.21 -14.57
CA ALA A 227 12.27 2.10 -14.74
C ALA A 227 13.73 2.50 -14.43
N LYS A 228 14.15 3.70 -14.83
CA LYS A 228 15.48 4.24 -14.48
C LYS A 228 15.61 4.47 -12.98
N CYS A 229 14.62 5.11 -12.35
CA CYS A 229 14.62 5.34 -10.90
C CYS A 229 14.67 4.01 -10.13
N LEU A 230 13.90 2.99 -10.53
CA LEU A 230 13.94 1.67 -9.87
C LEU A 230 15.30 0.98 -10.01
N ASN A 231 15.95 1.09 -11.17
CA ASN A 231 17.29 0.55 -11.38
C ASN A 231 18.35 1.27 -10.52
N GLU A 232 18.24 2.60 -10.42
CA GLU A 232 19.08 3.40 -9.53
C GLU A 232 18.88 3.01 -8.06
N ALA A 233 17.63 2.93 -7.61
CA ALA A 233 17.29 2.50 -6.27
C ALA A 233 17.86 1.11 -5.96
N LYS A 234 17.67 0.16 -6.88
CA LYS A 234 18.20 -1.20 -6.79
C LYS A 234 19.72 -1.24 -6.67
N SER A 235 20.41 -0.41 -7.44
CA SER A 235 21.89 -0.29 -7.39
C SER A 235 22.38 0.25 -6.04
N SER A 236 21.52 0.97 -5.31
CA SER A 236 21.75 1.49 -3.96
C SER A 236 21.19 0.59 -2.84
N GLY A 237 20.86 -0.68 -3.14
CA GLY A 237 20.47 -1.69 -2.15
C GLY A 237 18.98 -1.82 -1.87
N TRP A 238 18.13 -1.04 -2.55
CA TRP A 238 16.67 -1.17 -2.45
C TRP A 238 16.14 -2.37 -3.23
N SER A 239 15.06 -3.02 -2.74
CA SER A 239 14.54 -4.23 -3.39
C SER A 239 13.03 -4.50 -3.18
N ALA A 240 12.24 -3.47 -2.84
CA ALA A 240 10.84 -3.67 -2.48
C ALA A 240 9.89 -3.88 -3.68
N GLY A 241 10.08 -3.15 -4.78
CA GLY A 241 9.20 -3.21 -5.96
C GLY A 241 8.31 -1.96 -6.14
N ALA A 242 7.35 -2.03 -7.06
CA ALA A 242 6.44 -0.93 -7.37
C ALA A 242 4.98 -1.35 -7.18
N MET A 243 4.13 -0.40 -6.80
CA MET A 243 2.68 -0.51 -6.73
C MET A 243 2.06 0.51 -7.71
N PHE A 244 0.93 0.17 -8.31
CA PHE A 244 0.20 1.07 -9.21
C PHE A 244 -1.25 1.27 -8.78
N TRP A 245 -1.67 2.53 -8.80
CA TRP A 245 -3.08 2.94 -8.76
C TRP A 245 -3.48 3.43 -10.16
N GLU A 246 -4.29 2.73 -10.94
CA GLU A 246 -4.91 1.44 -10.64
C GLU A 246 -5.01 0.52 -11.87
N PHE A 247 -5.44 -0.72 -11.64
CA PHE A 247 -5.83 -1.64 -12.69
C PHE A 247 -7.26 -1.29 -13.18
N PRO A 248 -7.57 -1.34 -14.49
CA PRO A 248 -6.82 -1.98 -15.59
C PRO A 248 -5.76 -1.11 -16.28
N ASP A 249 -5.64 0.17 -15.94
CA ASP A 249 -4.69 1.06 -16.60
C ASP A 249 -3.23 0.66 -16.35
N ALA A 250 -2.96 0.05 -15.20
CA ALA A 250 -1.68 -0.61 -14.86
C ALA A 250 -1.49 -1.94 -15.63
N SER A 251 -1.51 -1.91 -16.96
CA SER A 251 -1.40 -3.10 -17.81
C SER A 251 -0.06 -3.85 -17.65
N ALA A 252 -0.05 -5.14 -18.06
CA ALA A 252 1.19 -5.93 -18.17
C ALA A 252 2.29 -5.24 -19.01
N ALA A 253 1.93 -4.46 -20.04
CA ALA A 253 2.89 -3.71 -20.85
C ALA A 253 3.57 -2.58 -20.04
N LEU A 254 2.80 -1.89 -19.19
CA LEU A 254 3.33 -0.91 -18.26
C LEU A 254 4.27 -1.59 -17.26
N ILE A 255 3.84 -2.69 -16.63
CA ILE A 255 4.65 -3.44 -15.66
C ILE A 255 5.96 -3.91 -16.29
N LYS A 256 5.91 -4.46 -17.50
CA LYS A 256 7.09 -4.88 -18.25
C LYS A 256 8.06 -3.73 -18.49
N THR A 257 7.56 -2.55 -18.83
CA THR A 257 8.39 -1.35 -19.06
C THR A 257 9.06 -0.90 -17.77
N VAL A 258 8.30 -0.78 -16.68
CA VAL A 258 8.80 -0.35 -15.36
C VAL A 258 9.86 -1.31 -14.82
N ARG A 259 9.67 -2.61 -15.03
CA ARG A 259 10.61 -3.64 -14.58
C ARG A 259 11.81 -3.85 -15.49
N SER A 260 11.82 -3.26 -16.70
CA SER A 260 12.79 -3.56 -17.76
C SER A 260 14.27 -3.33 -17.40
N GLN A 261 14.56 -2.46 -16.43
CA GLN A 261 15.94 -2.16 -16.01
C GLN A 261 16.29 -2.74 -14.63
N SER A 262 15.30 -3.12 -13.82
CA SER A 262 15.49 -3.62 -12.46
C SER A 262 15.26 -5.13 -12.37
N TRP A 263 14.07 -5.63 -12.69
CA TRP A 263 13.70 -7.05 -12.63
C TRP A 263 12.91 -7.50 -13.87
N PRO A 264 13.57 -7.61 -15.04
CA PRO A 264 12.89 -7.83 -16.32
C PRO A 264 11.96 -9.05 -16.31
N VAL A 265 10.81 -8.92 -16.99
CA VAL A 265 9.79 -9.95 -17.23
C VAL A 265 9.33 -9.97 -18.68
#